data_AF-A0A7C2ZDW8-F1
#
_entry.id   AF-A0A7C2ZDW8-F1
#
_cell.length_a   1.000
_cell.length_b   1.000
_cell.length_c   1.000
_cell.angle_alpha   90.00
_cell.angle_beta   90.00
_cell.angle_gamma   90.00
#
_symmetry.space_group_name_H-M   'P 1'
#
loop_
_entity.id
_entity.type
_entity.pdbx_description
1 polymer ?
#
loop_
_entity_poly.entity_id
_entity_poly.type
_entity_poly.pdbx_seq_one_letter_code
_entity_poly.pdbx_strand_id
1 'polypeptide(L)'
;MDLVVKLREMVEENVAGRTARDETPTISPSSAARGCVLAVAYELLGMPRPEPDPRSIRAMQVGTDGHRRIVRYFGHYVVGRELFFHDREYGIRGYCDALLYLPPDFAGDRAGLYALEVKTTGGLEFERIRASGQPREDHHRQCQIYIWGVSRYYPLFQVRGGIIFYENRDSLEHLIYVVEPDPTLADYLERLRRAREAILSRGELPLQDRLADDHWAHQYCPFLEVCPPGQEAVRRQRARGPKVPDRVAADILARKLLARKQAGARRPASTGPRSLDDLAAALGWTPEDES
;
A
#
# COMPACT_ATOMS: atom_id res chain seq x y z
N MET A 1 30.03 10.02 27.62
CA MET A 1 29.63 10.97 26.57
C MET A 1 28.20 11.39 26.88
N ASP A 2 28.00 12.67 27.20
CA ASP A 2 26.76 13.23 27.74
C ASP A 2 25.61 13.14 26.73
N LEU A 3 24.42 12.73 27.19
CA LEU A 3 23.20 12.63 26.38
C LEU A 3 22.86 13.96 25.69
N VAL A 4 23.17 15.07 26.37
CA VAL A 4 22.96 16.42 25.83
C VAL A 4 23.81 16.67 24.59
N VAL A 5 25.06 16.18 24.57
CA VAL A 5 25.96 16.33 23.42
C VAL A 5 25.45 15.53 22.22
N LYS A 6 25.02 14.28 22.43
CA LYS A 6 24.41 13.45 21.37
C LYS A 6 23.13 14.04 20.81
N LEU A 7 22.27 14.59 21.67
CA LEU A 7 21.04 15.24 21.23
C LEU A 7 21.34 16.51 20.43
N ARG A 8 22.36 17.28 20.82
CA ARG A 8 22.77 18.47 20.07
C ARG A 8 23.35 18.12 18.71
N GLU A 9 24.21 17.10 18.64
CA GLU A 9 24.73 16.55 17.37
C GLU A 9 23.60 16.09 16.45
N MET A 10 22.61 15.34 16.98
CA MET A 10 21.44 14.90 16.22
C MET A 10 20.60 16.09 15.69
N VAL A 11 20.41 17.14 16.50
CA VAL A 11 19.69 18.34 16.06
C VAL A 11 20.49 19.10 15.02
N GLU A 12 21.79 19.27 15.22
CA GLU A 12 22.71 19.94 14.28
C GLU A 12 22.76 19.18 12.93
N GLU A 13 22.80 17.85 12.91
CA GLU A 13 22.70 17.03 11.69
C GLU A 13 21.37 17.19 10.94
N ASN A 14 20.27 17.34 11.67
CA ASN A 14 18.94 17.55 11.08
C ASN A 14 18.76 18.99 10.56
N VAL A 15 19.39 19.99 11.21
CA VAL A 15 19.32 21.41 10.85
C VAL A 15 20.30 21.77 9.72
N ALA A 16 21.51 21.20 9.72
CA ALA A 16 22.55 21.48 8.72
C ALA A 16 22.21 20.96 7.31
N GLY A 17 21.09 20.24 7.17
CA GLY A 17 20.79 19.47 5.97
C GLY A 17 21.64 18.20 5.95
N ARG A 18 20.99 17.08 5.65
CA ARG A 18 21.58 15.73 5.66
C ARG A 18 23.00 15.74 5.09
N THR A 19 23.94 15.14 5.83
CA THR A 19 25.23 14.66 5.29
C THR A 19 25.04 14.14 3.87
N ALA A 20 25.96 14.48 2.96
CA ALA A 20 25.96 14.11 1.54
C ALA A 20 25.15 12.84 1.28
N ARG A 21 24.03 12.97 0.56
CA ARG A 21 23.14 11.83 0.29
C ARG A 21 23.99 10.69 -0.24
N ASP A 22 23.97 9.56 0.45
CA ASP A 22 24.39 8.30 -0.13
C ASP A 22 23.55 8.11 -1.40
N GLU A 23 24.19 8.35 -2.57
CA GLU A 23 23.53 8.30 -3.88
C GLU A 23 23.25 6.85 -4.31
N THR A 24 23.68 5.87 -3.50
CA THR A 24 23.45 4.47 -3.82
C THR A 24 21.95 4.19 -3.89
N PRO A 25 21.45 3.63 -5.01
CA PRO A 25 20.04 3.28 -5.16
C PRO A 25 19.52 2.41 -4.00
N THR A 26 18.37 2.80 -3.47
CA THR A 26 17.69 2.12 -2.36
C THR A 26 16.40 1.45 -2.81
N ILE A 27 16.04 0.35 -2.16
CA ILE A 27 14.81 -0.39 -2.37
C ILE A 27 13.73 0.17 -1.45
N SER A 28 12.57 0.53 -2.01
CA SER A 28 11.42 0.93 -1.22
C SER A 28 10.65 -0.30 -0.70
N PRO A 29 10.03 -0.25 0.50
CA PRO A 29 9.22 -1.35 1.01
C PRO A 29 8.06 -1.74 0.10
N SER A 30 7.42 -0.77 -0.57
CA SER A 30 6.30 -1.04 -1.48
C SER A 30 6.76 -1.69 -2.79
N SER A 31 7.99 -1.42 -3.25
CA SER A 31 8.61 -2.12 -4.37
C SER A 31 8.93 -3.57 -4.02
N ALA A 32 9.58 -3.79 -2.88
CA ALA A 32 9.89 -5.13 -2.35
C ALA A 32 8.62 -5.93 -2.01
N ALA A 33 7.55 -5.28 -1.54
CA ALA A 33 6.29 -5.93 -1.19
C ALA A 33 5.67 -6.74 -2.33
N ARG A 34 5.92 -6.37 -3.59
CA ARG A 34 5.44 -7.10 -4.77
C ARG A 34 6.07 -8.50 -4.92
N GLY A 35 7.16 -8.79 -4.22
CA GLY A 35 7.79 -10.11 -4.14
C GLY A 35 8.71 -10.48 -5.32
N CYS A 36 8.69 -9.72 -6.42
CA CYS A 36 9.55 -9.97 -7.59
C CYS A 36 10.92 -9.28 -7.44
N VAL A 37 11.98 -10.04 -7.20
CA VAL A 37 13.35 -9.49 -7.10
C VAL A 37 13.82 -8.89 -8.43
N LEU A 38 13.48 -9.53 -9.55
CA LEU A 38 13.75 -8.98 -10.88
C LEU A 38 13.08 -7.61 -11.12
N ALA A 39 11.88 -7.38 -10.60
CA ALA A 39 11.23 -6.08 -10.74
C ALA A 39 11.94 -4.99 -9.91
N VAL A 40 12.40 -5.33 -8.71
CA VAL A 40 13.24 -4.45 -7.90
C VAL A 40 14.56 -4.15 -8.61
N ALA A 41 15.15 -5.14 -9.29
CA ALA A 41 16.36 -4.96 -10.06
C ALA A 41 16.20 -3.93 -11.19
N TYR A 42 15.10 -4.01 -11.94
CA TYR A 42 14.78 -3.02 -12.97
C TYR A 42 14.57 -1.61 -12.40
N GLU A 43 13.98 -1.50 -11.21
CA GLU A 43 13.82 -0.22 -10.54
C GLU A 43 15.17 0.38 -10.12
N LEU A 44 16.08 -0.42 -9.56
CA LEU A 44 17.42 0.02 -9.18
C LEU A 44 18.26 0.48 -10.38
N LEU A 45 18.05 -0.13 -11.55
CA LEU A 45 18.69 0.25 -12.81
C LEU A 45 18.04 1.46 -13.50
N GLY A 46 16.94 2.00 -12.96
CA GLY A 46 16.22 3.11 -13.58
C GLY A 46 15.59 2.76 -14.92
N MET A 47 15.22 1.49 -15.12
CA MET A 47 14.59 1.05 -16.37
C MET A 47 13.29 1.83 -16.63
N PRO A 48 12.96 2.08 -17.91
CA PRO A 48 11.78 2.86 -18.26
C PRO A 48 10.52 2.19 -17.71
N ARG A 49 9.64 3.03 -17.15
CA ARG A 49 8.30 2.66 -16.68
C ARG A 49 7.31 3.67 -17.25
N PRO A 50 6.08 3.24 -17.58
CA PRO A 50 5.05 4.16 -18.06
C PRO A 50 4.79 5.23 -17.01
N GLU A 51 4.62 6.47 -17.45
CA GLU A 51 4.21 7.54 -16.56
C GLU A 51 2.79 7.25 -16.02
N PRO A 52 2.54 7.47 -14.72
CA PRO A 52 1.22 7.32 -14.16
C PRO A 52 0.25 8.27 -14.85
N ASP A 53 -0.89 7.74 -15.31
CA ASP A 53 -1.92 8.57 -15.90
C ASP A 53 -2.54 9.54 -14.85
N PRO A 54 -3.16 10.65 -15.26
CA PRO A 54 -3.69 11.64 -14.32
C PRO A 54 -4.71 11.10 -13.31
N ARG A 55 -5.46 10.04 -13.65
CA ARG A 55 -6.41 9.40 -12.71
C ARG A 55 -5.64 8.62 -11.65
N SER A 56 -4.58 7.91 -12.03
CA SER A 56 -3.69 7.23 -11.10
C SER A 56 -3.02 8.20 -10.12
N ILE A 57 -2.55 9.36 -10.60
CA ILE A 57 -1.96 10.41 -9.74
C ILE A 57 -2.98 10.89 -8.69
N ARG A 58 -4.20 11.23 -9.11
CA ARG A 58 -5.26 11.65 -8.18
C ARG A 58 -5.61 10.54 -7.18
N ALA A 59 -5.66 9.29 -7.62
CA ALA A 59 -5.92 8.17 -6.73
C ALA A 59 -4.83 8.00 -5.67
N MET A 60 -3.56 8.24 -6.02
CA MET A 60 -2.43 8.22 -5.06
C MET A 60 -2.52 9.37 -4.06
N GLN A 61 -2.92 10.57 -4.49
CA GLN A 61 -3.13 11.73 -3.61
C GLN A 61 -4.24 11.46 -2.59
N VAL A 62 -5.40 10.97 -3.06
CA VAL A 62 -6.52 10.58 -2.19
C VAL A 62 -6.10 9.48 -1.21
N GLY A 63 -5.30 8.51 -1.66
CA GLY A 63 -4.73 7.48 -0.78
C GLY A 63 -3.86 8.10 0.32
N THR A 64 -2.99 9.05 -0.02
CA THR A 64 -2.10 9.74 0.94
C THR A 64 -2.90 10.49 2.00
N ASP A 65 -3.93 11.22 1.61
CA ASP A 65 -4.80 11.93 2.56
C ASP A 65 -5.62 10.95 3.41
N GLY A 66 -6.06 9.84 2.82
CA GLY A 66 -6.69 8.72 3.52
C GLY A 66 -5.80 8.16 4.62
N HIS A 67 -4.52 7.88 4.33
CA HIS A 67 -3.56 7.40 5.34
C HIS A 67 -3.45 8.37 6.51
N ARG A 68 -3.29 9.67 6.21
CA ARG A 68 -3.16 10.70 7.24
C ARG A 68 -4.40 10.80 8.14
N ARG A 69 -5.60 10.63 7.57
CA ARG A 69 -6.86 10.58 8.31
C ARG A 69 -6.95 9.33 9.16
N ILE A 70 -6.73 8.15 8.59
CA ILE A 70 -6.87 6.85 9.26
C ILE A 70 -5.92 6.75 10.45
N VAL A 71 -4.67 7.18 10.31
CA VAL A 71 -3.71 7.17 11.43
C VAL A 71 -4.23 8.00 12.62
N ARG A 72 -5.02 9.05 12.38
CA ARG A 72 -5.64 9.84 13.48
C ARG A 72 -6.72 9.07 14.23
N TYR A 73 -7.37 8.07 13.62
CA TYR A 73 -8.37 7.24 14.32
C TYR A 73 -7.76 6.47 15.50
N PHE A 74 -6.47 6.12 15.41
CA PHE A 74 -5.75 5.45 16.49
C PHE A 74 -5.37 6.38 17.65
N GLY A 75 -5.49 7.70 17.49
CA GLY A 75 -5.38 8.67 18.58
C GLY A 75 -4.13 8.49 19.46
N HIS A 76 -4.35 8.29 20.75
CA HIS A 76 -3.30 8.18 21.77
C HIS A 76 -2.50 6.88 21.70
N TYR A 77 -2.91 5.90 20.90
CA TYR A 77 -2.12 4.68 20.67
C TYR A 77 -0.95 4.90 19.70
N VAL A 78 -0.91 6.04 18.99
CA VAL A 78 0.14 6.35 18.02
C VAL A 78 1.40 6.85 18.74
N VAL A 79 2.47 6.08 18.67
CA VAL A 79 3.81 6.44 19.18
C VAL A 79 4.54 7.35 18.20
N GLY A 80 4.37 7.09 16.90
CA GLY A 80 4.95 7.91 15.85
C GLY A 80 4.24 7.68 14.52
N ARG A 81 4.40 8.61 13.59
CA ARG A 81 3.79 8.61 12.25
C ARG A 81 4.87 8.72 11.21
N GLU A 82 4.66 8.09 10.05
CA GLU A 82 5.64 8.09 8.94
C GLU A 82 7.05 7.76 9.47
N LEU A 83 7.17 6.68 10.26
CA LEU A 83 8.44 6.31 10.89
C LEU A 83 9.45 5.93 9.82
N PHE A 84 10.46 6.78 9.69
CA PHE A 84 11.60 6.53 8.82
C PHE A 84 12.41 5.32 9.33
N PHE A 85 12.86 4.48 8.41
CA PHE A 85 13.93 3.52 8.65
C PHE A 85 14.81 3.38 7.40
N HIS A 86 16.10 3.09 7.63
CA HIS A 86 17.04 2.81 6.56
C HIS A 86 18.03 1.75 6.99
N ASP A 87 17.98 0.61 6.32
CA ASP A 87 18.97 -0.43 6.45
C ASP A 87 19.98 -0.36 5.31
N ARG A 88 21.22 0.05 5.61
CA ARG A 88 22.28 0.22 4.61
C ARG A 88 22.79 -1.10 4.04
N GLU A 89 22.79 -2.16 4.86
CA GLU A 89 23.26 -3.49 4.46
C GLU A 89 22.35 -4.08 3.39
N TYR A 90 21.03 -4.00 3.61
CA TYR A 90 20.03 -4.45 2.65
C TYR A 90 19.69 -3.39 1.59
N GLY A 91 20.11 -2.15 1.80
CA GLY A 91 19.77 -1.00 0.96
C GLY A 91 18.27 -0.70 0.94
N ILE A 92 17.54 -1.04 2.01
CA ILE A 92 16.08 -0.83 2.10
C ILE A 92 15.82 0.44 2.89
N ARG A 93 15.07 1.35 2.28
CA ARG A 93 14.76 2.65 2.87
C ARG A 93 13.27 2.95 2.72
N GLY A 94 12.61 3.25 3.83
CA GLY A 94 11.16 3.44 3.82
C GLY A 94 10.60 4.24 4.98
N TYR A 95 9.29 4.36 4.97
CA TYR A 95 8.47 5.03 5.97
C TYR A 95 7.33 4.09 6.34
N CYS A 96 7.29 3.65 7.59
CA CYS A 96 6.14 2.91 8.14
C CYS A 96 5.02 3.91 8.46
N ASP A 97 3.76 3.62 8.09
CA ASP A 97 2.67 4.61 8.21
C ASP A 97 2.51 5.13 9.65
N ALA A 98 2.59 4.23 10.64
CA ALA A 98 2.68 4.58 12.05
C ALA A 98 3.25 3.42 12.89
N LEU A 99 3.71 3.76 14.09
CA LEU A 99 3.98 2.79 15.15
C LEU A 99 2.92 2.94 16.23
N LEU A 100 2.25 1.85 16.56
CA LEU A 100 1.21 1.81 17.58
C LEU A 100 1.75 1.16 18.86
N TYR A 101 1.36 1.66 20.02
CA TYR A 101 1.52 0.97 21.30
C TYR A 101 0.15 0.55 21.80
N LEU A 102 -0.04 -0.76 21.97
CA LEU A 102 -1.23 -1.32 22.58
C LEU A 102 -0.93 -1.58 24.06
N PRO A 103 -1.60 -0.89 25.00
CA PRO A 103 -1.29 -1.02 26.42
C PRO A 103 -1.86 -2.32 27.02
N PRO A 104 -1.31 -2.81 28.16
CA PRO A 104 -1.74 -4.06 28.81
C PRO A 104 -3.21 -4.12 29.20
N ASP A 105 -3.80 -3.01 29.61
CA ASP A 105 -5.23 -2.90 29.96
C ASP A 105 -6.15 -3.06 28.74
N PHE A 106 -5.66 -2.72 27.54
CA PHE A 106 -6.39 -2.90 26.28
C PHE A 106 -6.14 -4.27 25.63
N ALA A 107 -4.87 -4.69 25.55
CA ALA A 107 -4.45 -5.83 24.73
C ALA A 107 -3.96 -7.06 25.51
N GLY A 108 -3.88 -6.99 26.85
CA GLY A 108 -3.47 -8.12 27.69
C GLY A 108 -2.10 -8.68 27.29
N ASP A 109 -2.07 -9.98 26.99
CA ASP A 109 -0.86 -10.69 26.56
C ASP A 109 -0.34 -10.25 25.19
N ARG A 110 -1.15 -9.51 24.40
CA ARG A 110 -0.81 -8.91 23.11
C ARG A 110 -0.38 -7.45 23.22
N ALA A 111 -0.19 -6.93 24.43
CA ALA A 111 0.35 -5.59 24.60
C ALA A 111 1.75 -5.47 23.97
N GLY A 112 2.08 -4.28 23.48
CA GLY A 112 3.36 -4.00 22.85
C GLY A 112 3.27 -3.07 21.65
N LEU A 113 4.38 -2.96 20.93
CA LEU A 113 4.52 -2.11 19.76
C LEU A 113 4.16 -2.86 18.48
N TYR A 114 3.37 -2.22 17.61
CA TYR A 114 2.91 -2.78 16.34
C TYR A 114 3.16 -1.81 15.18
N ALA A 115 3.77 -2.30 14.11
CA ALA A 115 3.92 -1.53 12.87
C ALA A 115 2.57 -1.44 12.15
N LEU A 116 2.10 -0.24 11.83
CA LEU A 116 0.86 -0.03 11.10
C LEU A 116 1.12 0.09 9.60
N GLU A 117 0.34 -0.63 8.81
CA GLU A 117 0.21 -0.49 7.37
C GLU A 117 -1.24 -0.12 7.04
N VAL A 118 -1.45 1.04 6.43
CA VAL A 118 -2.78 1.52 6.05
C VAL A 118 -3.01 1.27 4.58
N LYS A 119 -4.21 0.80 4.22
CA LYS A 119 -4.62 0.60 2.83
C LYS A 119 -6.03 1.12 2.60
N THR A 120 -6.18 2.01 1.63
CA THR A 120 -7.49 2.39 1.11
C THR A 120 -7.80 1.60 -0.15
N THR A 121 -8.95 0.92 -0.22
CA THR A 121 -9.33 0.11 -1.39
C THR A 121 -10.71 0.51 -1.91
N GLY A 122 -11.02 0.17 -3.17
CA GLY A 122 -12.39 0.25 -3.67
C GLY A 122 -13.24 -0.91 -3.14
N GLY A 123 -14.56 -0.79 -3.16
CA GLY A 123 -15.48 -1.73 -2.52
C GLY A 123 -15.35 -3.16 -3.03
N LEU A 124 -15.18 -3.36 -4.35
CA LEU A 124 -15.00 -4.72 -4.90
C LEU A 124 -13.75 -5.43 -4.35
N GLU A 125 -12.65 -4.70 -4.23
CA GLU A 125 -11.40 -5.27 -3.70
C GLU A 125 -11.49 -5.48 -2.19
N PHE A 126 -12.14 -4.55 -1.48
CA PHE A 126 -12.40 -4.67 -0.05
C PHE A 126 -13.22 -5.93 0.27
N GLU A 127 -14.29 -6.21 -0.49
CA GLU A 127 -15.08 -7.44 -0.35
C GLU A 127 -14.27 -8.70 -0.65
N ARG A 128 -13.36 -8.67 -1.64
CA ARG A 128 -12.48 -9.81 -1.92
C ARG A 128 -11.53 -10.11 -0.78
N ILE A 129 -10.91 -9.08 -0.21
CA ILE A 129 -10.00 -9.20 0.94
C ILE A 129 -10.75 -9.66 2.19
N ARG A 130 -12.00 -9.19 2.38
CA ARG A 130 -12.85 -9.66 3.47
C ARG A 130 -13.22 -11.13 3.29
N ALA A 131 -13.63 -11.52 2.08
CA ALA A 131 -14.05 -12.88 1.78
C ALA A 131 -12.90 -13.90 1.83
N SER A 132 -11.66 -13.50 1.54
CA SER A 132 -10.49 -14.38 1.70
C SER A 132 -10.12 -14.61 3.16
N GLY A 133 -10.58 -13.76 4.09
CA GLY A 133 -10.19 -13.81 5.51
C GLY A 133 -8.70 -13.55 5.75
N GLN A 134 -7.98 -13.04 4.75
CA GLN A 134 -6.54 -12.78 4.80
C GLN A 134 -6.21 -11.48 4.06
N PRO A 135 -5.19 -10.73 4.53
CA PRO A 135 -4.71 -9.54 3.83
C PRO A 135 -4.16 -9.91 2.44
N ARG A 136 -4.14 -8.95 1.50
CA ARG A 136 -3.48 -9.16 0.21
C ARG A 136 -2.00 -9.45 0.44
N GLU A 137 -1.46 -10.40 -0.34
CA GLU A 137 -0.11 -10.94 -0.15
C GLU A 137 0.99 -9.87 -0.11
N ASP A 138 0.94 -8.89 -1.01
CA ASP A 138 1.92 -7.80 -1.04
C ASP A 138 1.71 -6.80 0.11
N HIS A 139 0.48 -6.56 0.55
CA HIS A 139 0.22 -5.76 1.75
C HIS A 139 0.77 -6.46 3.01
N HIS A 140 0.59 -7.78 3.10
CA HIS A 140 1.20 -8.60 4.14
C HIS A 140 2.72 -8.48 4.11
N ARG A 141 3.34 -8.67 2.93
CA ARG A 141 4.79 -8.55 2.77
C ARG A 141 5.31 -7.15 3.11
N GLN A 142 4.59 -6.09 2.73
CA GLN A 142 4.95 -4.71 3.10
C GLN A 142 4.95 -4.52 4.62
N CYS A 143 3.91 -5.01 5.29
CA CYS A 143 3.80 -4.99 6.75
C CYS A 143 4.96 -5.77 7.41
N GLN A 144 5.30 -6.95 6.90
CA GLN A 144 6.45 -7.74 7.36
C GLN A 144 7.77 -6.98 7.21
N ILE A 145 7.97 -6.28 6.09
CA ILE A 145 9.15 -5.42 5.88
C ILE A 145 9.18 -4.26 6.88
N TYR A 146 8.03 -3.69 7.26
CA TYR A 146 7.99 -2.67 8.32
C TYR A 146 8.34 -3.23 9.69
N ILE A 147 7.80 -4.41 10.07
CA ILE A 147 8.14 -5.09 11.32
C ILE A 147 9.66 -5.28 11.39
N TRP A 148 10.26 -5.85 10.35
CA TRP A 148 11.71 -6.06 10.26
C TRP A 148 12.50 -4.75 10.29
N GLY A 149 12.14 -3.80 9.42
CA GLY A 149 12.90 -2.58 9.20
C GLY A 149 12.88 -1.64 10.40
N VAL A 150 11.72 -1.47 11.04
CA VAL A 150 11.59 -0.68 12.27
C VAL A 150 12.35 -1.33 13.42
N SER A 151 12.25 -2.65 13.58
CA SER A 151 12.97 -3.38 14.64
C SER A 151 14.48 -3.28 14.50
N ARG A 152 15.02 -3.40 13.27
CA ARG A 152 16.46 -3.26 13.02
C ARG A 152 16.95 -1.83 13.20
N TYR A 153 16.19 -0.86 12.72
CA TYR A 153 16.61 0.54 12.76
C TYR A 153 16.45 1.18 14.15
N TYR A 154 15.42 0.77 14.89
CA TYR A 154 15.17 1.18 16.26
C TYR A 154 15.25 -0.04 17.19
N PRO A 155 16.46 -0.52 17.55
CA PRO A 155 16.61 -1.77 18.32
C PRO A 155 15.99 -1.72 19.72
N LEU A 156 15.69 -0.53 20.25
CA LEU A 156 14.96 -0.34 21.50
C LEU A 156 13.44 -0.53 21.34
N PHE A 157 12.92 -0.41 20.12
CA PHE A 157 11.52 -0.65 19.81
C PHE A 157 11.34 -2.14 19.58
N GLN A 158 10.92 -2.85 20.63
CA GLN A 158 10.54 -4.26 20.55
C GLN A 158 9.21 -4.39 19.79
N VAL A 159 9.25 -4.25 18.46
CA VAL A 159 8.08 -4.41 17.61
C VAL A 159 7.65 -5.87 17.63
N ARG A 160 6.44 -6.09 18.14
CA ARG A 160 5.88 -7.43 18.34
C ARG A 160 5.33 -8.02 17.06
N GLY A 161 4.77 -7.18 16.20
CA GLY A 161 4.10 -7.58 14.97
C GLY A 161 3.61 -6.36 14.21
N GLY A 162 2.66 -6.60 13.32
CA GLY A 162 2.08 -5.58 12.45
C GLY A 162 0.56 -5.57 12.52
N ILE A 163 -0.02 -4.45 12.10
CA ILE A 163 -1.46 -4.28 11.91
C ILE A 163 -1.66 -3.75 10.50
N ILE A 164 -2.52 -4.41 9.72
CA ILE A 164 -2.95 -3.92 8.42
C ILE A 164 -4.38 -3.39 8.58
N PHE A 165 -4.56 -2.10 8.37
CA PHE A 165 -5.85 -1.43 8.43
C PHE A 165 -6.35 -1.12 7.02
N TYR A 166 -7.46 -1.73 6.64
CA TYR A 166 -8.15 -1.46 5.38
C TYR A 166 -9.33 -0.53 5.61
N GLU A 167 -9.46 0.48 4.74
CA GLU A 167 -10.67 1.29 4.63
C GLU A 167 -11.27 1.17 3.23
N ASN A 168 -12.57 0.87 3.19
CA ASN A 168 -13.36 0.92 1.97
C ASN A 168 -13.66 2.38 1.62
N ARG A 169 -13.15 2.87 0.48
CA ARG A 169 -13.40 4.26 0.04
C ARG A 169 -14.86 4.52 -0.35
N ASP A 170 -15.63 3.47 -0.62
CA ASP A 170 -17.02 3.59 -1.08
C ASP A 170 -18.02 3.59 0.09
N SER A 171 -17.73 2.88 1.19
CA SER A 171 -18.63 2.74 2.36
C SER A 171 -18.06 3.25 3.68
N LEU A 172 -16.76 3.56 3.74
CA LEU A 172 -16.01 3.86 4.96
C LEU A 172 -15.97 2.71 5.98
N GLU A 173 -16.31 1.49 5.57
CA GLU A 173 -16.13 0.29 6.40
C GLU A 173 -14.65 -0.03 6.60
N HIS A 174 -14.35 -0.65 7.74
CA HIS A 174 -12.99 -0.99 8.15
C HIS A 174 -12.80 -2.50 8.26
N LEU A 175 -11.59 -2.95 7.96
CA LEU A 175 -11.16 -4.32 8.14
C LEU A 175 -9.72 -4.33 8.66
N ILE A 176 -9.47 -5.08 9.73
CA ILE A 176 -8.18 -5.08 10.43
C ILE A 176 -7.63 -6.51 10.45
N TYR A 177 -6.35 -6.64 10.12
CA TYR A 177 -5.59 -7.88 10.30
C TYR A 177 -4.40 -7.64 11.22
N VAL A 178 -4.21 -8.52 12.20
CA VAL A 178 -2.98 -8.59 13.00
C VAL A 178 -2.02 -9.55 12.31
N VAL A 179 -0.77 -9.13 12.18
CA VAL A 179 0.29 -9.83 11.47
C VAL A 179 1.39 -10.18 12.45
N GLU A 180 1.63 -11.46 12.65
CA GLU A 180 2.77 -11.94 13.43
C GLU A 180 4.04 -11.95 12.57
N PRO A 181 5.24 -11.72 13.14
CA PRO A 181 6.49 -11.78 12.38
C PRO A 181 6.66 -13.11 11.64
N ASP A 182 6.89 -13.03 10.33
CA ASP A 182 7.09 -14.20 9.48
C ASP A 182 8.60 -14.48 9.31
N PRO A 183 9.11 -15.64 9.80
CA PRO A 183 10.53 -15.96 9.68
C PRO A 183 10.99 -16.14 8.23
N THR A 184 10.09 -16.46 7.29
CA THR A 184 10.44 -16.64 5.87
C THR A 184 10.78 -15.34 5.15
N LEU A 185 10.47 -14.18 5.76
CA LEU A 185 10.88 -12.88 5.23
C LEU A 185 12.41 -12.77 5.09
N ALA A 186 13.17 -13.37 6.01
CA ALA A 186 14.63 -13.29 6.00
C ALA A 186 15.24 -13.80 4.69
N ASP A 187 14.76 -14.94 4.18
CA ASP A 187 15.22 -15.52 2.92
C ASP A 187 14.91 -14.62 1.73
N TYR A 188 13.75 -13.95 1.75
CA TYR A 188 13.38 -12.99 0.72
C TYR A 188 14.28 -11.74 0.74
N LEU A 189 14.53 -11.17 1.92
CA LEU A 189 15.38 -10.01 2.09
C LEU A 189 16.84 -10.32 1.69
N GLU A 190 17.33 -11.51 1.99
CA GLU A 190 18.67 -11.95 1.60
C GLU A 190 18.79 -12.09 0.08
N ARG A 191 17.76 -12.62 -0.60
CA ARG A 191 17.68 -12.60 -2.07
C ARG A 191 17.72 -11.19 -2.64
N LEU A 192 16.96 -10.26 -2.07
CA LEU A 192 17.00 -8.84 -2.47
C LEU A 192 18.40 -8.23 -2.27
N ARG A 193 19.04 -8.50 -1.13
CA ARG A 193 20.39 -8.00 -0.81
C ARG A 193 21.41 -8.48 -1.84
N ARG A 194 21.42 -9.78 -2.14
CA ARG A 194 22.33 -10.39 -3.15
C ARG A 194 22.08 -9.84 -4.55
N ALA A 195 20.81 -9.69 -4.93
CA ALA A 195 20.45 -9.10 -6.21
C ALA A 195 20.95 -7.66 -6.32
N ARG A 196 20.70 -6.83 -5.30
CA ARG A 196 21.19 -5.45 -5.24
C ARG A 196 22.72 -5.40 -5.38
N GLU A 197 23.43 -6.25 -4.65
CA GLU A 197 24.90 -6.34 -4.72
C GLU A 197 25.37 -6.71 -6.14
N ALA A 198 24.77 -7.72 -6.77
CA ALA A 198 25.10 -8.14 -8.14
C ALA A 198 24.83 -7.03 -9.18
N ILE A 199 23.73 -6.30 -9.04
CA ILE A 199 23.37 -5.20 -9.93
C ILE A 199 24.34 -4.03 -9.78
N LEU A 200 24.62 -3.61 -8.54
CA LEU A 200 25.48 -2.46 -8.29
C LEU A 200 26.95 -2.75 -8.62
N SER A 201 27.40 -3.99 -8.47
CA SER A 201 28.80 -4.37 -8.74
C SER A 201 29.05 -4.82 -10.19
N ARG A 202 28.10 -5.50 -10.83
CA ARG A 202 28.30 -6.16 -12.13
C ARG A 202 27.22 -5.86 -13.18
N GLY A 203 26.15 -5.15 -12.83
CA GLY A 203 25.02 -4.91 -13.73
C GLY A 203 24.21 -6.18 -14.07
N GLU A 204 24.35 -7.24 -13.29
CA GLU A 204 23.72 -8.53 -13.55
C GLU A 204 22.26 -8.57 -13.07
N LEU A 205 21.34 -8.93 -13.98
CA LEU A 205 19.93 -9.10 -13.64
C LEU A 205 19.67 -10.50 -13.05
N PRO A 206 18.89 -10.59 -11.95
CA PRO A 206 18.54 -11.87 -11.35
C PRO A 206 17.35 -12.51 -12.10
N LEU A 207 17.57 -12.94 -13.35
CA LEU A 207 16.49 -13.41 -14.25
C LEU A 207 15.68 -14.60 -13.71
N GLN A 208 16.29 -15.41 -12.84
CA GLN A 208 15.64 -16.55 -12.19
C GLN A 208 14.90 -16.17 -10.92
N ASP A 209 15.21 -15.00 -10.33
CA ASP A 209 14.59 -14.52 -9.10
C ASP A 209 13.35 -13.67 -9.42
N ARG A 210 12.33 -14.36 -9.93
CA ARG A 210 11.08 -13.79 -10.38
C ARG A 210 9.89 -14.54 -9.79
N LEU A 211 8.73 -13.90 -9.84
CA LEU A 211 7.48 -14.53 -9.44
C LEU A 211 7.13 -15.71 -10.36
N ALA A 212 6.28 -16.61 -9.86
CA ALA A 212 5.72 -17.70 -10.65
C ALA A 212 4.94 -17.16 -11.86
N ASP A 213 5.01 -17.87 -12.99
CA ASP A 213 4.43 -17.43 -14.27
C ASP A 213 2.92 -17.14 -14.20
N ASP A 214 2.17 -17.72 -13.25
CA ASP A 214 0.73 -17.49 -13.09
C ASP A 214 0.39 -16.48 -11.97
N HIS A 215 1.39 -15.82 -11.40
CA HIS A 215 1.20 -14.79 -10.39
C HIS A 215 0.54 -13.54 -10.98
N TRP A 216 -0.42 -12.97 -10.25
CA TRP A 216 -1.23 -11.83 -10.68
C TRP A 216 -0.40 -10.57 -10.99
N ALA A 217 0.69 -10.35 -10.25
CA ALA A 217 1.52 -9.15 -10.37
C ALA A 217 2.15 -8.95 -11.76
N HIS A 218 2.29 -10.00 -12.57
CA HIS A 218 2.78 -9.85 -13.95
C HIS A 218 1.89 -8.94 -14.80
N GLN A 219 0.56 -8.97 -14.57
CA GLN A 219 -0.40 -8.15 -15.31
C GLN A 219 -0.33 -6.66 -14.97
N TYR A 220 0.25 -6.33 -13.81
CA TYR A 220 0.32 -4.97 -13.28
C TYR A 220 1.78 -4.50 -13.11
N CYS A 221 2.75 -5.24 -13.66
CA CYS A 221 4.15 -4.91 -13.53
C CYS A 221 4.49 -3.68 -14.38
N PRO A 222 5.07 -2.60 -13.80
CA PRO A 222 5.43 -1.39 -14.55
C PRO A 222 6.55 -1.64 -15.55
N PHE A 223 7.29 -2.74 -15.41
CA PHE A 223 8.38 -3.14 -16.30
C PHE A 223 7.97 -4.18 -17.34
N LEU A 224 6.66 -4.47 -17.49
CA LEU A 224 6.19 -5.51 -18.39
C LEU A 224 6.67 -5.32 -19.84
N GLU A 225 6.77 -4.09 -20.32
CA GLU A 225 7.24 -3.78 -21.68
C GLU A 225 8.71 -4.13 -21.92
N VAL A 226 9.53 -4.16 -20.86
CA VAL A 226 10.97 -4.42 -20.92
C VAL A 226 11.41 -5.71 -20.22
N CYS A 227 10.44 -6.51 -19.75
CA CYS A 227 10.68 -7.75 -19.01
C CYS A 227 10.24 -8.97 -19.84
N PRO A 228 11.14 -9.60 -20.63
CA PRO A 228 10.80 -10.79 -21.42
C PRO A 228 10.17 -11.93 -20.60
N PRO A 229 10.66 -12.25 -19.37
CA PRO A 229 10.00 -13.22 -18.50
C PRO A 229 8.55 -12.85 -18.14
N GLY A 230 8.28 -11.57 -17.89
CA GLY A 230 6.94 -11.07 -17.57
C GLY A 230 6.00 -11.11 -18.77
N GLN A 231 6.51 -10.79 -19.96
CA GLN A 231 5.74 -10.88 -21.22
C GLN A 231 5.31 -12.31 -21.50
N GLU A 232 6.22 -13.26 -21.32
CA GLU A 232 5.93 -14.69 -21.50
C GLU A 232 4.92 -15.18 -20.46
N ALA A 233 5.06 -14.78 -19.19
CA ALA A 233 4.09 -15.08 -18.15
C ALA A 233 2.67 -14.59 -18.51
N VAL A 234 2.52 -13.32 -18.91
CA VAL A 234 1.22 -12.77 -19.33
C VAL A 234 0.66 -13.48 -20.57
N ARG A 235 1.52 -13.81 -21.55
CA ARG A 235 1.11 -14.57 -22.74
C ARG A 235 0.53 -15.94 -22.36
N ARG A 236 1.21 -16.67 -21.47
CA ARG A 236 0.74 -17.98 -20.96
C ARG A 236 -0.56 -17.86 -20.18
N GLN A 237 -0.68 -16.84 -19.33
CA GLN A 237 -1.92 -16.58 -18.58
C GLN A 237 -3.11 -16.32 -19.51
N ARG A 238 -2.92 -15.52 -20.58
CA ARG A 238 -3.96 -15.25 -21.59
C ARG A 238 -4.33 -16.51 -22.38
N ALA A 239 -3.34 -17.32 -22.76
CA ALA A 239 -3.57 -18.58 -23.48
C ALA A 239 -4.37 -19.62 -22.66
N ARG A 240 -4.24 -19.60 -21.32
CA ARG A 240 -4.99 -20.49 -20.41
C ARG A 240 -6.46 -20.10 -20.21
N GLY A 241 -6.89 -18.93 -20.68
CA GLY A 241 -8.26 -18.42 -20.46
C GLY A 241 -8.51 -17.94 -19.02
N PRO A 242 -9.66 -17.30 -18.74
CA PRO A 242 -9.96 -16.74 -17.43
C PRO A 242 -10.09 -17.83 -16.35
N LYS A 243 -9.23 -17.78 -15.32
CA LYS A 243 -9.32 -18.58 -14.07
C LYS A 243 -10.40 -18.05 -13.10
N VAL A 244 -11.51 -17.50 -13.58
CA VAL A 244 -12.60 -17.13 -12.66
C VAL A 244 -13.41 -18.40 -12.45
N PRO A 245 -13.54 -18.93 -11.21
CA PRO A 245 -14.43 -20.04 -10.97
C PRO A 245 -15.81 -19.69 -11.53
N ASP A 246 -16.42 -20.58 -12.32
CA ASP A 246 -17.64 -20.27 -13.09
C ASP A 246 -18.73 -19.61 -12.24
N ARG A 247 -18.83 -20.03 -10.96
CA ARG A 247 -19.73 -19.44 -9.98
C ARG A 247 -19.51 -17.95 -9.72
N VAL A 248 -18.25 -17.51 -9.62
CA VAL A 248 -17.88 -16.10 -9.40
C VAL A 248 -18.07 -15.28 -10.67
N ALA A 249 -17.77 -15.86 -11.84
CA ALA A 249 -18.03 -15.21 -13.12
C ALA A 249 -19.54 -15.00 -13.33
N ALA A 250 -20.34 -16.04 -13.01
CA ALA A 250 -21.79 -16.01 -13.05
C ALA A 250 -22.37 -14.97 -12.09
N ASP A 251 -21.88 -14.89 -10.85
CA ASP A 251 -22.32 -13.88 -9.88
C ASP A 251 -22.01 -12.45 -10.33
N ILE A 252 -20.82 -12.20 -10.88
CA ILE A 252 -20.45 -10.87 -11.41
C ILE A 252 -21.34 -10.51 -12.60
N LEU A 253 -21.61 -11.46 -13.50
CA LEU A 253 -22.53 -11.29 -14.64
C LEU A 253 -23.96 -11.03 -14.16
N ALA A 254 -24.45 -11.79 -13.17
CA ALA A 254 -25.77 -11.64 -12.59
C ALA A 254 -25.94 -10.26 -11.94
N ARG A 255 -24.96 -9.81 -11.15
CA ARG A 255 -24.97 -8.46 -10.56
C ARG A 255 -24.95 -7.37 -11.61
N LYS A 256 -24.15 -7.51 -12.69
CA LYS A 256 -24.13 -6.55 -13.81
C LYS A 256 -25.44 -6.52 -14.58
N LEU A 257 -26.08 -7.67 -14.80
CA LEU A 257 -27.39 -7.78 -15.46
C LEU A 257 -28.50 -7.16 -14.60
N LEU A 258 -28.49 -7.39 -13.29
CA LEU A 258 -29.43 -6.77 -12.35
C LEU A 258 -29.23 -5.25 -12.30
N ALA A 259 -27.98 -4.78 -12.23
CA ALA A 259 -27.67 -3.36 -12.27
C ALA A 259 -28.12 -2.70 -13.59
N ARG A 260 -27.96 -3.38 -14.74
CA ARG A 260 -28.47 -2.91 -16.04
C ARG A 260 -30.00 -2.90 -16.10
N LYS A 261 -30.68 -3.91 -15.55
CA LYS A 261 -32.15 -3.92 -15.46
C LYS A 261 -32.66 -2.79 -14.56
N GLN A 262 -31.99 -2.51 -13.44
CA GLN A 262 -32.34 -1.41 -12.55
C GLN A 262 -32.04 -0.04 -13.17
N ALA A 263 -30.98 0.08 -13.97
CA ALA A 263 -30.68 1.29 -14.74
C ALA A 263 -31.69 1.53 -15.87
N GLY A 264 -32.18 0.47 -16.53
CA GLY A 264 -33.25 0.55 -17.53
C GLY A 264 -34.63 0.86 -16.95
N ALA A 265 -34.84 0.65 -15.65
CA ALA A 265 -36.09 0.94 -14.95
C ALA A 265 -36.15 2.37 -14.35
N ARG A 266 -35.05 3.13 -14.37
CA ARG A 266 -35.06 4.54 -13.97
C ARG A 266 -35.37 5.42 -15.19
N ARG A 267 -36.55 6.06 -15.18
CA ARG A 267 -36.82 7.23 -16.03
C ARG A 267 -35.69 8.26 -15.82
N PRO A 268 -35.26 8.98 -16.86
CA PRO A 268 -34.22 9.99 -16.71
C PRO A 268 -34.72 11.07 -15.73
N ALA A 269 -34.04 11.20 -14.59
CA ALA A 269 -34.13 12.44 -13.82
C ALA A 269 -33.47 13.53 -14.64
N SER A 270 -34.17 14.66 -14.84
CA SER A 270 -33.72 15.79 -15.64
C SER A 270 -32.29 16.20 -15.27
N THR A 271 -31.37 16.01 -16.20
CA THR A 271 -29.97 16.42 -16.11
C THR A 271 -29.83 17.88 -16.50
N GLY A 272 -30.25 18.77 -15.60
CA GLY A 272 -29.98 20.20 -15.69
C GLY A 272 -29.53 20.73 -14.33
N PRO A 273 -28.63 21.73 -14.26
CA PRO A 273 -28.39 22.44 -13.01
C PRO A 273 -29.72 23.05 -12.55
N ARG A 274 -30.07 22.80 -11.28
CA ARG A 274 -31.27 23.38 -10.68
C ARG A 274 -31.12 24.90 -10.66
N SER A 275 -32.16 25.60 -11.11
CA SER A 275 -32.21 27.05 -10.97
C SER A 275 -32.31 27.42 -9.49
N LEU A 276 -31.97 28.66 -9.14
CA LEU A 276 -32.14 29.15 -7.77
C LEU A 276 -33.61 29.10 -7.34
N ASP A 277 -34.54 29.27 -8.29
CA ASP A 277 -35.98 29.20 -8.07
C ASP A 277 -36.43 27.78 -7.69
N ASP A 278 -35.82 26.76 -8.30
CA ASP A 278 -36.09 25.35 -7.96
C ASP A 278 -35.64 24.99 -6.54
N LEU A 279 -34.58 25.64 -6.05
CA LEU A 279 -34.07 25.47 -4.69
C LEU A 279 -34.91 26.24 -3.67
N ALA A 280 -35.32 27.47 -3.99
CA ALA A 280 -36.15 28.32 -3.15
C ALA A 280 -37.53 27.67 -2.88
N ALA A 281 -38.17 27.15 -3.93
CA ALA A 281 -39.46 26.45 -3.81
C ALA A 281 -39.37 25.17 -2.95
N ALA A 282 -38.27 24.42 -3.06
CA ALA A 282 -38.07 23.19 -2.29
C ALA A 282 -37.84 23.43 -0.79
N LEU A 283 -37.36 24.62 -0.43
CA LEU A 283 -37.15 25.05 0.95
C LEU A 283 -38.36 25.78 1.54
N GLY A 284 -39.46 25.89 0.78
CA GLY A 284 -40.68 26.58 1.22
C GLY A 284 -40.55 28.09 1.31
N TRP A 285 -39.60 28.68 0.59
CA TRP A 285 -39.37 30.12 0.58
C TRP A 285 -40.33 30.81 -0.39
N THR A 286 -41.16 31.73 0.11
CA THR A 286 -42.06 32.57 -0.68
C THR A 286 -41.64 34.04 -0.53
N PRO A 287 -41.62 34.86 -1.60
CA PRO A 287 -41.13 36.25 -1.54
C PRO A 287 -42.01 37.23 -0.74
N GLU A 288 -42.96 36.76 0.06
CA GLU A 288 -43.93 37.59 0.79
C GLU A 288 -43.48 37.96 2.22
N ASP A 289 -42.27 37.58 2.63
CA ASP A 289 -41.72 37.92 3.96
C ASP A 289 -40.90 39.23 4.00
N GLU A 290 -40.97 40.05 2.95
CA GLU A 290 -40.46 41.43 2.97
C GLU A 290 -41.57 42.45 2.61
N SER A 291 -42.51 42.63 3.53
CA SER A 291 -43.25 43.89 3.73
C SER A 291 -43.72 44.05 5.17
#